data_AF-A0A847Q7D5-F1
#
_entry.id   AF-A0A847Q7D5-F1
#
_cell.length_a   1.000
_cell.length_b   1.000
_cell.length_c   1.000
_cell.angle_alpha   90.00
_cell.angle_beta   90.00
_cell.angle_gamma   90.00
#
_symmetry.space_group_name_H-M   'P 1'
#
loop_
_entity.id
_entity.type
_entity.pdbx_description
1 polymer ?
#
loop_
_entity_poly.entity_id
_entity_poly.type
_entity_poly.pdbx_seq_one_letter_code
_entity_poly.pdbx_strand_id
1 'polypeptide(L)' 'MKHFLDKFKGFGSVLQKPGDKIEARVTKSNRKVLKLSKDNGKYKQSITEYPNGTRVETRVKKDK' A
#
# COMPACT_ATOMS: atom_id res chain seq x y z
N MET A 1 17.83 -6.78 -13.76
CA MET A 1 17.46 -5.74 -12.76
C MET A 1 16.39 -4.74 -13.24
N LYS A 2 15.68 -4.96 -14.37
CA LYS A 2 14.65 -4.02 -14.88
C LYS A 2 13.22 -4.28 -14.37
N HIS A 3 12.93 -5.50 -13.90
CA HIS A 3 11.56 -5.91 -13.53
C HIS A 3 10.95 -5.28 -12.26
N PHE A 4 11.77 -4.68 -11.39
CA PHE A 4 11.25 -4.07 -10.16
C PHE A 4 10.62 -2.69 -10.43
N LEU A 5 11.16 -1.95 -11.40
CA LEU A 5 10.72 -0.59 -11.75
C LEU A 5 9.45 -0.57 -12.61
N ASP A 6 9.15 -1.64 -13.36
CA ASP A 6 7.91 -1.71 -14.15
C ASP A 6 6.65 -1.77 -13.27
N LYS A 7 6.75 -2.28 -12.03
CA LYS A 7 5.68 -2.18 -11.01
C LYS A 7 5.50 -0.76 -10.46
N PHE A 8 6.50 0.10 -10.56
CA PHE A 8 6.47 1.49 -10.10
C PHE A 8 5.89 2.46 -11.14
N LYS A 9 5.62 2.03 -12.38
CA LYS A 9 4.97 2.87 -13.42
C LYS A 9 3.50 3.21 -13.12
N GLY A 10 2.92 2.67 -12.04
CA GLY A 10 1.48 2.78 -11.71
C GLY A 10 1.10 3.75 -10.59
N PHE A 11 2.01 4.56 -10.02
CA PHE A 11 1.64 5.45 -8.91
C PHE A 11 0.55 6.47 -9.30
N GLY A 12 0.58 6.97 -10.54
CA GLY A 12 -0.44 7.89 -11.07
C GLY A 12 -1.84 7.29 -11.21
N SER A 13 -1.98 5.96 -11.29
CA SER A 13 -3.30 5.31 -11.32
C SER A 13 -3.82 4.95 -9.93
N VAL A 14 -2.93 4.85 -8.93
CA VAL A 14 -3.29 4.49 -7.56
C VAL A 14 -3.77 5.71 -6.78
N LEU A 15 -3.13 6.87 -6.90
CA LEU A 15 -3.57 8.11 -6.27
C LEU A 15 -4.30 8.97 -7.30
N GLN A 16 -5.62 9.02 -7.23
CA GLN A 16 -6.45 9.64 -8.28
C GLN A 16 -7.10 10.95 -7.83
N LYS A 17 -7.34 11.11 -6.53
CA LYS A 17 -8.06 12.26 -5.96
C LYS A 17 -7.19 13.01 -4.95
N PRO A 18 -7.39 14.34 -4.81
CA PRO A 18 -6.79 15.08 -3.70
C PRO A 18 -7.12 14.44 -2.35
N GLY A 19 -6.10 14.25 -1.52
CA GLY A 19 -6.21 13.58 -0.22
C GLY A 19 -6.01 12.06 -0.25
N ASP A 20 -5.88 11.44 -1.43
CA ASP A 20 -5.38 10.06 -1.52
C ASP A 20 -3.92 10.00 -1.04
N LYS A 21 -3.57 8.95 -0.29
CA LYS A 21 -2.22 8.76 0.26
C LYS A 21 -1.75 7.32 0.09
N ILE A 22 -0.49 7.17 -0.33
CA ILE A 22 0.24 5.91 -0.26
C ILE A 22 1.45 6.07 0.65
N GLU A 23 1.74 5.06 1.46
CA GLU A 23 2.91 5.02 2.32
C GLU A 23 3.55 3.64 2.19
N ALA A 24 4.80 3.61 1.75
CA ALA A 24 5.61 2.40 1.69
C ALA A 24 6.80 2.55 2.63
N ARG A 25 7.05 1.56 3.47
CA ARG A 25 8.19 1.58 4.39
C ARG A 25 8.73 0.18 4.65
N VAL A 26 10.03 0.10 4.92
CA VAL A 26 10.69 -1.08 5.48
C VAL A 26 11.02 -0.79 6.93
N THR A 27 10.62 -1.65 7.85
CA THR A 27 10.89 -1.48 9.29
C THR A 27 12.28 -2.02 9.65
N LYS A 28 12.80 -1.64 10.83
CA LYS A 28 14.06 -2.20 11.37
C LYS A 28 14.04 -3.72 11.52
N SER A 29 12.85 -4.31 11.65
CA SER A 29 12.62 -5.76 11.69
C SER A 29 12.41 -6.39 10.31
N ASN A 30 12.82 -5.73 9.22
CA ASN A 30 12.67 -6.16 7.83
C ASN A 30 11.24 -6.46 7.38
N ARG A 31 10.23 -5.88 8.03
CA ARG A 31 8.85 -5.95 7.55
C ARG A 31 8.66 -4.92 6.44
N LYS A 32 8.06 -5.34 5.32
CA LYS A 32 7.67 -4.43 4.25
C LYS A 32 6.21 -4.07 4.44
N VAL A 33 5.92 -2.79 4.64
CA VAL A 33 4.57 -2.30 4.89
C VAL A 33 4.17 -1.35 3.78
N LEU A 34 3.03 -1.63 3.15
CA LEU A 34 2.36 -0.76 2.20
C LEU A 34 1.01 -0.35 2.79
N LYS A 35 0.72 0.95 2.83
CA LYS A 35 -0.58 1.49 3.23
C LYS A 35 -1.11 2.39 2.12
N LEU A 36 -2.41 2.27 1.88
CA LEU A 36 -3.16 3.04 0.91
C LEU A 36 -4.40 3.58 1.59
N SER A 37 -4.66 4.87 1.44
CA SER A 37 -5.87 5.53 1.90
C SER A 37 -6.47 6.31 0.73
N LYS A 38 -7.75 6.08 0.44
CA LYS A 38 -8.47 6.76 -0.63
C LYS A 38 -9.79 7.34 -0.13
N ASP A 39 -10.35 8.26 -0.93
CA ASP A 39 -11.68 8.84 -0.72
C ASP A 39 -11.85 9.42 0.70
N ASN A 40 -10.86 10.22 1.12
CA ASN A 40 -10.79 10.80 2.46
C ASN A 40 -10.85 9.75 3.60
N GLY A 41 -10.20 8.61 3.39
CA GLY A 41 -10.09 7.53 4.37
C GLY A 41 -11.31 6.60 4.45
N LYS A 42 -12.26 6.70 3.52
CA LYS A 42 -13.38 5.76 3.36
C LYS A 42 -12.91 4.39 2.86
N TYR A 43 -11.82 4.37 2.10
CA TYR A 43 -11.14 3.15 1.69
C TYR A 43 -9.73 3.13 2.26
N LYS A 44 -9.38 2.06 2.97
CA LYS A 44 -8.03 1.82 3.48
C LYS A 44 -7.60 0.41 3.14
N GLN A 45 -6.37 0.27 2.65
CA GLN A 45 -5.74 -1.02 2.43
C GLN A 45 -4.35 -0.99 3.06
N SER A 46 -3.99 -2.06 3.77
CA SER A 46 -2.62 -2.25 4.23
C SER A 46 -2.14 -3.65 3.95
N ILE A 47 -0.92 -3.76 3.45
CA ILE A 47 -0.23 -5.02 3.23
C ILE A 47 1.04 -4.98 4.06
N THR A 48 1.24 -5.99 4.90
CA THR A 48 2.48 -6.20 5.66
C THR A 48 3.06 -7.55 5.28
N GLU A 49 4.26 -7.53 4.72
CA GLU A 49 5.06 -8.72 4.46
C GLU A 49 6.13 -8.82 5.55
N TYR A 50 6.18 -9.97 6.20
CA TYR A 50 7.13 -10.30 7.25
C TYR A 50 8.36 -11.00 6.65
N PRO A 51 9.52 -10.97 7.33
CA PRO A 51 10.75 -11.61 6.85
C PRO A 51 10.62 -13.11 6.64
N ASN A 52 9.74 -13.77 7.39
CA ASN A 52 9.45 -15.19 7.27
C ASN A 52 8.54 -15.52 6.06
N GLY A 53 8.23 -14.55 5.20
CA GLY A 53 7.35 -14.70 4.05
C GLY A 53 5.86 -14.59 4.37
N THR A 54 5.45 -14.46 5.64
CA THR A 54 4.04 -14.23 6.00
C THR A 54 3.57 -12.90 5.43
N ARG A 55 2.40 -12.88 4.80
CA ARG A 55 1.76 -11.67 4.31
C ARG A 55 0.41 -11.48 4.97
N VAL A 56 0.23 -10.34 5.62
CA VAL A 56 -1.05 -9.92 6.20
C VAL A 56 -1.61 -8.80 5.34
N GLU A 57 -2.84 -8.98 4.87
CA GLU A 57 -3.56 -7.97 4.11
C GLU A 57 -4.84 -7.57 4.84
N THR A 58 -5.04 -6.26 4.99
CA THR A 58 -6.24 -5.69 5.58
C THR A 58 -6.86 -4.73 4.59
N ARG A 59 -8.16 -4.87 4.35
CA ARG A 59 -8.96 -3.96 3.53
C ARG A 59 -10.13 -3.50 4.37
N VAL A 60 -10.32 -2.19 4.43
CA VAL A 60 -11.44 -1.54 5.11
C VAL A 60 -12.13 -0.64 4.12
N LYS A 61 -13.44 -0.83 3.97
CA LYS A 61 -14.30 0.03 3.18
C LYS A 61 -15.47 0.41 4.07
N LYS A 62 -15.73 1.71 4.19
CA LYS A 62 -16.96 2.19 4.81
C LYS A 62 -18.08 1.99 3.81
N ASP A 63 -18.95 1.02 4.06
CA ASP A 63 -20.26 0.97 3.41
C ASP A 63 -21.20 1.96 4.11
N LYS A 64 -22.13 2.49 3.34
CA LYS A 64 -22.88 3.72 3.60
C LYS A 64 -23.91 3.53 4.72
#